data_AF-A0A6J4T381-F1
#
_entry.id   AF-A0A6J4T381-F1
#
_cell.length_a   1.000
_cell.length_b   1.000
_cell.length_c   1.000
_cell.angle_alpha   90.00
_cell.angle_beta   90.00
_cell.angle_gamma   90.00
#
_symmetry.space_group_name_H-M   'P 1'
#
loop_
_entity.id
_entity.type
_entity.pdbx_description
1 polymer ?
#
loop_
_entity_poly.entity_id
_entity_poly.type
_entity_poly.pdbx_seq_one_letter_code
_entity_poly.pdbx_strand_id
1 'polypeptide(L)'
;MPEDKSIQELGLDEYKYGFHDPEEYFFRTPRKGIDPEIVAMISKHKNEPEWMLEYRLKALESFFSKPTPQWGGDLSELDFEEIYYYIRPMENQGRTWDDVPDDIKNTFEKLGIPQAERESLAGVGAQYESEVVYHSLKEEWDKAGVVFMDMDSGLREHEDLVREYFGTIIPADDNKFSALNSAVWSGGSFVYVPPGVHIDIPLQAYFRINAENMG
;
A
#
# COMPACT_ATOMS: atom_id res chain seq x y z
N MET A 1 1.37 34.51 15.91
CA MET A 1 0.90 34.14 17.26
C MET A 1 1.65 35.00 18.27
N PRO A 2 1.09 35.34 19.45
CA PRO A 2 1.82 36.09 20.46
C PRO A 2 2.93 35.22 21.04
N GLU A 3 4.11 35.83 21.22
CA GLU A 3 5.33 35.17 21.71
C GLU A 3 5.25 34.96 23.23
N ASP A 4 4.96 33.72 23.65
CA ASP A 4 4.99 33.33 25.05
C ASP A 4 6.37 32.77 25.42
N LYS A 5 7.07 33.46 26.33
CA LYS A 5 8.47 33.19 26.70
C LYS A 5 8.70 31.84 27.37
N SER A 6 7.64 31.17 27.85
CA SER A 6 7.76 29.85 28.46
C SER A 6 8.00 28.72 27.45
N ILE A 7 7.74 28.93 26.15
CA ILE A 7 7.95 27.90 25.12
C ILE A 7 9.41 27.87 24.61
N GLN A 8 10.11 29.01 24.63
CA GLN A 8 11.51 29.09 24.18
C GLN A 8 12.51 28.38 25.11
N GLU A 9 12.25 28.30 26.43
CA GLU A 9 13.15 27.61 27.36
C GLU A 9 13.03 26.08 27.32
N LEU A 10 11.97 25.54 26.70
CA LEU A 10 11.75 24.09 26.59
C LEU A 10 12.43 23.46 25.37
N GLY A 11 13.06 24.24 24.48
CA GLY A 11 13.77 23.72 23.31
C GLY A 11 12.89 22.86 22.38
N LEU A 12 11.59 23.12 22.35
CA LEU A 12 10.60 22.36 21.57
C LEU A 12 10.58 22.73 20.07
N ASP A 13 11.38 23.73 19.67
CA ASP A 13 11.55 24.12 18.26
C ASP A 13 12.46 23.17 17.45
N GLU A 14 13.12 22.21 18.10
CA GLU A 14 13.78 21.10 17.42
C GLU A 14 12.94 19.82 17.59
N TYR A 15 12.08 19.57 16.61
CA TYR A 15 11.38 18.30 16.42
C TYR A 15 12.41 17.16 16.27
N LYS A 16 12.79 16.54 17.39
CA LYS A 16 13.99 15.70 17.57
C LYS A 16 13.82 14.22 17.19
N TYR A 17 13.00 13.93 16.19
CA TYR A 17 12.76 12.55 15.70
C TYR A 17 12.86 12.43 14.17
N GLY A 18 13.76 13.18 13.54
CA GLY A 18 14.18 12.96 12.14
C GLY A 18 15.11 11.76 12.01
N PHE A 19 14.64 10.56 12.37
CA PHE A 19 15.32 9.32 12.01
C PHE A 19 15.09 9.08 10.51
N HIS A 20 16.08 9.42 9.68
CA HIS A 20 16.14 8.98 8.29
C HIS A 20 17.12 7.80 8.24
N ASP A 21 16.59 6.59 8.21
CA ASP A 21 17.38 5.44 7.79
C ASP A 21 17.66 5.59 6.28
N PRO A 22 18.86 5.25 5.78
CA PRO A 22 19.13 5.28 4.35
C PRO A 22 18.22 4.28 3.65
N GLU A 23 17.20 4.78 2.94
CA GLU A 23 16.24 3.94 2.24
C GLU A 23 16.89 3.32 1.00
N GLU A 24 17.44 2.11 1.15
CA GLU A 24 17.78 1.25 0.02
C GLU A 24 16.47 0.71 -0.59
N TYR A 25 15.95 1.40 -1.60
CA TYR A 25 14.76 0.91 -2.32
C TYR A 25 15.13 -0.16 -3.34
N PHE A 26 14.44 -1.30 -3.30
CA PHE A 26 14.55 -2.32 -4.34
C PHE A 26 14.14 -1.80 -5.73
N PHE A 27 13.09 -0.99 -5.80
CA PHE A 27 12.71 -0.30 -7.03
C PHE A 27 12.05 1.03 -6.73
N ARG A 28 12.29 2.03 -7.56
CA ARG A 28 11.50 3.25 -7.65
C ARG A 28 11.39 3.66 -9.10
N THR A 29 10.35 4.40 -9.45
CA THR A 29 10.31 5.05 -10.76
C THR A 29 11.54 5.93 -10.94
N PRO A 30 12.11 6.03 -12.16
CA PRO A 30 13.38 6.71 -12.38
C PRO A 30 13.32 8.22 -12.14
N ARG A 31 12.11 8.79 -12.16
CA ARG A 31 11.82 10.20 -11.94
C ARG A 31 10.48 10.39 -11.23
N LYS A 32 10.31 11.59 -10.70
CA LYS A 32 9.04 12.10 -10.19
C LYS A 32 8.07 12.41 -11.34
N GLY A 33 6.79 12.55 -10.98
CA GLY A 33 5.72 12.86 -11.91
C GLY A 33 5.06 11.62 -12.51
N ILE A 34 4.01 11.88 -13.28
CA ILE A 34 3.15 10.83 -13.82
C ILE A 34 2.90 11.05 -15.30
N ASP A 35 3.14 10.01 -16.09
CA ASP A 35 2.86 10.00 -17.52
C ASP A 35 2.72 8.54 -18.01
N PRO A 36 2.39 8.32 -19.29
CA PRO A 36 2.21 6.97 -19.82
C PRO A 36 3.45 6.07 -19.68
N GLU A 37 4.66 6.65 -19.70
CA GLU A 37 5.90 5.90 -19.56
C GLU A 37 6.05 5.35 -18.14
N ILE A 38 5.79 6.19 -17.13
CA ILE A 38 5.78 5.81 -15.71
C ILE A 38 4.74 4.71 -15.45
N VAL A 39 3.51 4.88 -15.96
CA VAL A 39 2.44 3.88 -15.81
C VAL A 39 2.83 2.55 -16.46
N ALA A 40 3.41 2.57 -17.66
CA ALA A 40 3.88 1.36 -18.33
C ALA A 40 5.03 0.69 -17.58
N MET A 41 5.94 1.46 -16.98
CA MET A 41 7.02 0.94 -16.14
C MET A 41 6.48 0.25 -14.88
N ILE A 42 5.48 0.82 -14.21
CA ILE A 42 4.82 0.22 -13.05
C ILE A 42 4.22 -1.13 -13.44
N SER A 43 3.40 -1.14 -14.49
CA SER A 43 2.73 -2.36 -14.95
C SER A 43 3.72 -3.47 -15.35
N LYS A 44 4.79 -3.11 -16.06
CA LYS A 44 5.88 -4.02 -16.43
C LYS A 44 6.61 -4.57 -15.22
N HIS A 45 6.96 -3.71 -14.25
CA HIS A 45 7.66 -4.14 -13.04
C HIS A 45 6.81 -5.10 -12.18
N LYS A 46 5.49 -4.88 -12.15
CA LYS A 46 4.52 -5.71 -11.41
C LYS A 46 4.12 -6.99 -12.16
N ASN A 47 4.59 -7.16 -13.40
CA ASN A 47 4.29 -8.28 -14.28
C ASN A 47 2.77 -8.48 -14.46
N GLU A 48 2.08 -7.39 -14.78
CA GLU A 48 0.62 -7.36 -14.94
C GLU A 48 0.18 -7.82 -16.35
N PRO A 49 -1.06 -8.33 -16.48
CA PRO A 49 -1.65 -8.62 -17.78
C PRO A 49 -1.92 -7.34 -18.60
N GLU A 50 -1.93 -7.48 -19.93
CA GLU A 50 -2.06 -6.35 -20.87
C GLU A 50 -3.32 -5.50 -20.63
N TRP A 51 -4.44 -6.12 -20.27
CA TRP A 51 -5.68 -5.38 -20.00
C TRP A 51 -5.56 -4.45 -18.80
N MET A 52 -4.73 -4.78 -17.80
CA MET A 52 -4.51 -3.92 -16.64
C MET A 52 -3.67 -2.70 -17.04
N LEU A 53 -2.67 -2.88 -17.90
CA LEU A 53 -1.94 -1.76 -18.48
C LEU A 53 -2.88 -0.81 -19.25
N GLU A 54 -3.75 -1.35 -20.10
CA GLU A 54 -4.76 -0.55 -20.81
C GLU A 54 -5.71 0.18 -19.84
N TYR A 55 -6.13 -0.49 -18.77
CA TYR A 55 -6.96 0.10 -17.73
C TYR A 55 -6.25 1.28 -17.05
N ARG A 56 -4.98 1.10 -16.64
CA ARG A 56 -4.17 2.14 -16.02
C ARG A 56 -3.96 3.35 -16.95
N LEU A 57 -3.72 3.12 -18.24
CA LEU A 57 -3.54 4.19 -19.23
C LEU A 57 -4.83 4.99 -19.44
N LYS A 58 -5.99 4.32 -19.51
CA LYS A 58 -7.30 5.02 -19.56
C LYS A 58 -7.56 5.82 -18.29
N ALA A 59 -7.19 5.29 -17.13
CA ALA A 59 -7.29 6.01 -15.87
C ALA A 59 -6.40 7.27 -15.85
N LEU A 60 -5.19 7.18 -16.43
CA LEU A 60 -4.30 8.33 -16.57
C LEU A 60 -4.90 9.42 -17.47
N GLU A 61 -5.50 9.05 -18.60
CA GLU A 61 -6.21 10.00 -19.47
C GLU A 61 -7.36 10.68 -18.72
N SER A 62 -8.14 9.90 -17.95
CA SER A 62 -9.21 10.41 -17.09
C SER A 62 -8.66 11.41 -16.05
N PHE A 63 -7.53 11.10 -15.41
CA PHE A 63 -6.88 11.97 -14.43
C PHE A 63 -6.51 13.34 -15.00
N PHE A 64 -5.92 13.39 -16.20
CA PHE A 64 -5.56 14.64 -16.87
C PHE A 64 -6.77 15.41 -17.41
N SER A 65 -7.84 14.71 -17.78
CA SER A 65 -9.07 15.35 -18.26
C SER A 65 -9.86 16.06 -17.16
N LYS A 66 -9.69 15.65 -15.89
CA LYS A 66 -10.47 16.16 -14.75
C LYS A 66 -9.74 17.31 -14.04
N PRO A 67 -10.44 18.41 -13.70
CA PRO A 67 -9.87 19.49 -12.93
C PRO A 67 -9.66 19.08 -11.47
N THR A 68 -8.70 19.71 -10.79
CA THR A 68 -8.52 19.56 -9.33
C THR A 68 -9.75 20.10 -8.61
N PRO A 69 -10.38 19.33 -7.69
CA PRO A 69 -11.56 19.80 -6.98
C PRO A 69 -11.24 21.04 -6.15
N GLN A 70 -12.18 21.98 -6.13
CA GLN A 70 -12.07 23.27 -5.42
C GLN A 70 -12.82 23.26 -4.07
N TRP A 71 -13.29 22.09 -3.65
CA TRP A 71 -14.05 21.90 -2.41
C TRP A 71 -13.30 20.91 -1.51
N GLY A 72 -13.47 21.03 -0.20
CA GLY A 72 -12.71 20.25 0.77
C GLY A 72 -11.43 20.95 1.22
N GLY A 73 -10.33 20.21 1.30
CA GLY A 73 -9.02 20.77 1.64
C GLY A 73 -8.45 21.65 0.53
N ASP A 74 -7.50 22.52 0.89
CA ASP A 74 -6.73 23.29 -0.09
C ASP A 74 -5.70 22.37 -0.77
N LEU A 75 -5.77 22.31 -2.10
CA LEU A 75 -4.91 21.47 -2.94
C LEU A 75 -4.04 22.32 -3.87
N SER A 76 -3.96 23.64 -3.63
CA SER A 76 -3.17 24.55 -4.47
C SER A 76 -1.66 24.30 -4.41
N GLU A 77 -1.18 23.73 -3.30
CA GLU A 77 0.24 23.35 -3.11
C GLU A 77 0.55 21.93 -3.63
N LEU A 78 -0.46 21.15 -4.04
CA LEU A 78 -0.25 19.79 -4.50
C LEU A 78 0.31 19.79 -5.93
N ASP A 79 1.61 19.51 -6.03
CA ASP A 79 2.29 19.31 -7.31
C ASP A 79 2.43 17.82 -7.64
N PHE A 80 1.65 17.37 -8.63
CA PHE A 80 1.67 15.98 -9.09
C PHE A 80 2.99 15.59 -9.77
N GLU A 81 3.79 16.56 -10.23
CA GLU A 81 5.08 16.32 -10.89
C GLU A 81 6.21 16.09 -9.88
N GLU A 82 5.99 16.39 -8.60
CA GLU A 82 7.01 16.26 -7.54
C GLU A 82 6.93 14.94 -6.75
N ILE A 83 5.98 14.06 -7.11
CA ILE A 83 5.66 12.82 -6.39
C ILE A 83 6.31 11.60 -7.06
N TYR A 84 6.78 10.64 -6.24
CA TYR A 84 7.12 9.30 -6.70
C TYR A 84 5.92 8.35 -6.50
N TYR A 85 5.26 8.00 -7.59
CA TYR A 85 4.02 7.20 -7.54
C TYR A 85 4.22 5.70 -7.33
N TYR A 86 5.44 5.19 -7.52
CA TYR A 86 5.73 3.79 -7.25
C TYR A 86 7.14 3.61 -6.72
N ILE A 87 7.20 3.13 -5.48
CA ILE A 87 8.40 2.74 -4.79
C ILE A 87 8.14 1.40 -4.13
N ARG A 88 9.04 0.46 -4.35
CA ARG A 88 9.07 -0.85 -3.73
C ARG A 88 10.31 -0.90 -2.83
N PRO A 89 10.13 -0.86 -1.49
CA PRO A 89 11.25 -0.85 -0.56
C PRO A 89 11.99 -2.20 -0.53
N MET A 90 11.29 -3.33 -0.72
CA MET A 90 11.89 -4.67 -0.62
C MET A 90 11.54 -5.56 -1.82
N GLU A 91 12.49 -6.39 -2.26
CA GLU A 91 12.30 -7.39 -3.32
C GLU A 91 11.24 -8.42 -2.93
N ASN A 92 11.34 -8.93 -1.70
CA ASN A 92 10.42 -9.91 -1.14
C ASN A 92 9.73 -9.29 0.08
N GLN A 93 8.40 -9.42 0.15
CA GLN A 93 7.72 -9.26 1.43
C GLN A 93 8.22 -10.40 2.31
N GLY A 94 8.88 -10.07 3.43
CA GLY A 94 9.43 -11.06 4.37
C GLY A 94 8.37 -12.08 4.75
N ARG A 95 8.72 -13.36 4.70
CA ARG A 95 7.76 -14.45 4.97
C ARG A 95 7.65 -14.78 6.44
N THR A 96 8.56 -14.24 7.25
CA THR A 96 8.72 -14.49 8.69
C THR A 96 9.23 -13.23 9.39
N TRP A 97 8.99 -13.10 10.70
CA TRP A 97 9.53 -11.99 11.50
C TRP A 97 11.05 -11.86 11.40
N ASP A 98 11.76 -12.98 11.26
CA ASP A 98 13.21 -12.98 11.11
C ASP A 98 13.68 -12.32 9.82
N ASP A 99 12.89 -12.40 8.74
CA ASP A 99 13.18 -11.78 7.44
C ASP A 99 12.93 -10.27 7.42
N VAL A 100 12.34 -9.70 8.47
CA VAL A 100 12.07 -8.28 8.54
C VAL A 100 13.33 -7.51 8.96
N PRO A 101 13.72 -6.48 8.19
CA PRO A 101 14.86 -5.61 8.49
C PRO A 101 14.85 -5.07 9.93
N ASP A 102 16.03 -4.97 10.54
CA ASP A 102 16.17 -4.61 11.95
C ASP A 102 15.64 -3.20 12.27
N ASP A 103 15.69 -2.27 11.32
CA ASP A 103 15.08 -0.92 11.40
C ASP A 103 13.55 -0.98 11.57
N ILE A 104 12.90 -1.92 10.88
CA ILE A 104 11.47 -2.16 11.00
C ILE A 104 11.15 -2.75 12.38
N LYS A 105 11.92 -3.77 12.82
CA LYS A 105 11.78 -4.38 14.15
C LYS A 105 11.90 -3.33 15.26
N ASN A 106 12.93 -2.49 15.20
CA ASN A 106 13.18 -1.41 16.14
C ASN A 106 12.06 -0.35 16.18
N THR A 107 11.39 -0.11 15.05
CA THR A 107 10.23 0.80 15.00
C THR A 107 9.02 0.22 15.73
N PHE A 108 8.77 -1.09 15.58
CA PHE A 108 7.72 -1.80 16.32
C PHE A 108 7.95 -1.76 17.83
N GLU A 109 9.21 -1.80 18.27
CA GLU A 109 9.56 -1.64 19.69
C GLU A 109 9.20 -0.26 20.24
N LYS A 110 9.52 0.80 19.48
CA LYS A 110 9.25 2.20 19.87
C LYS A 110 7.76 2.54 19.92
N LEU A 111 6.94 1.91 19.08
CA LEU A 111 5.49 2.14 19.02
C LEU A 111 4.71 1.45 20.15
N GLY A 112 5.36 0.65 21.00
CA GLY A 112 4.71 0.01 22.15
C GLY A 112 3.70 -1.08 21.78
N ILE A 113 3.71 -1.53 20.52
CA ILE A 113 2.88 -2.64 20.04
C ILE A 113 3.27 -3.89 20.84
N PRO A 114 2.32 -4.61 21.48
CA PRO A 114 2.62 -5.80 22.29
C PRO A 114 3.45 -6.81 21.49
N GLN A 115 4.40 -7.49 22.14
CA GLN A 115 5.28 -8.46 21.48
C GLN A 115 4.50 -9.51 20.67
N ALA A 116 3.32 -9.91 21.17
CA ALA A 116 2.34 -10.76 20.52
C ALA A 116 1.85 -10.25 19.14
N GLU A 117 1.68 -8.95 19.00
CA GLU A 117 1.25 -8.31 17.74
C GLU A 117 2.44 -8.02 16.81
N ARG A 118 3.64 -7.80 17.35
CA ARG A 118 4.86 -7.58 16.53
C ARG A 118 5.13 -8.77 15.63
N GLU A 119 5.20 -9.93 16.25
CA GLU A 119 5.39 -11.25 15.65
C GLU A 119 4.24 -11.63 14.67
N SER A 120 3.05 -11.00 14.79
CA SER A 120 1.95 -11.11 13.83
C SER A 120 2.06 -10.13 12.64
N LEU A 121 2.83 -9.05 12.75
CA LEU A 121 2.88 -7.94 11.79
C LEU A 121 4.10 -7.97 10.87
N ALA A 122 5.13 -8.77 11.18
CA ALA A 122 6.33 -8.89 10.35
C ALA A 122 6.29 -10.00 9.29
N GLY A 123 5.12 -10.61 9.13
CA GLY A 123 4.73 -11.19 7.86
C GLY A 123 3.26 -10.79 7.64
N VAL A 124 2.68 -10.77 6.46
CA VAL A 124 2.96 -11.64 5.33
C VAL A 124 3.49 -13.01 5.82
N GLY A 125 2.86 -13.56 6.88
CA GLY A 125 3.23 -14.84 7.52
C GLY A 125 3.96 -14.74 8.89
N ALA A 126 3.18 -14.95 9.96
CA ALA A 126 3.47 -15.66 11.22
C ALA A 126 4.78 -15.44 12.03
N GLN A 127 4.63 -15.33 13.36
CA GLN A 127 4.98 -16.39 14.34
C GLN A 127 4.61 -15.96 15.78
N TYR A 128 3.64 -16.57 16.47
CA TYR A 128 3.56 -16.57 17.96
C TYR A 128 2.72 -17.76 18.41
N GLU A 129 3.30 -18.93 18.71
CA GLU A 129 2.56 -20.18 19.04
C GLU A 129 1.42 -20.57 18.04
N SER A 130 1.32 -19.86 16.91
CA SER A 130 0.17 -19.75 16.01
C SER A 130 0.55 -20.03 14.55
N GLU A 131 1.77 -20.48 14.26
CA GLU A 131 2.10 -21.01 12.92
C GLU A 131 1.15 -22.13 12.54
N VAL A 132 0.86 -23.03 13.48
CA VAL A 132 -0.10 -24.13 13.26
C VAL A 132 -1.49 -23.59 13.00
N VAL A 133 -1.91 -22.52 13.69
CA VAL A 133 -3.25 -21.93 13.58
C VAL A 133 -3.40 -21.12 12.29
N TYR A 134 -2.43 -20.29 11.91
CA TYR A 134 -2.50 -19.54 10.66
C TYR A 134 -2.34 -20.46 9.45
N HIS A 135 -1.43 -21.44 9.50
CA HIS A 135 -1.36 -22.46 8.45
C HIS A 135 -2.65 -23.28 8.38
N SER A 136 -3.25 -23.67 9.51
CA SER A 136 -4.52 -24.40 9.51
C SER A 136 -5.68 -23.54 9.01
N LEU A 137 -5.74 -22.25 9.38
CA LEU A 137 -6.78 -21.33 8.93
C LEU A 137 -6.64 -21.01 7.45
N LYS A 138 -5.41 -20.81 6.96
CA LYS A 138 -5.13 -20.67 5.54
C LYS A 138 -5.54 -21.93 4.79
N GLU A 139 -5.21 -23.12 5.30
CA GLU A 139 -5.67 -24.37 4.70
C GLU A 139 -7.20 -24.53 4.73
N GLU A 140 -7.87 -24.10 5.80
CA GLU A 140 -9.34 -24.13 5.91
C GLU A 140 -9.99 -23.15 4.93
N TRP A 141 -9.43 -21.96 4.79
CA TRP A 141 -9.85 -20.95 3.82
C TRP A 141 -9.60 -21.40 2.38
N ASP A 142 -8.42 -21.97 2.10
CA ASP A 142 -8.09 -22.56 0.80
C ASP A 142 -9.07 -23.71 0.46
N LYS A 143 -9.40 -24.58 1.43
CA LYS A 143 -10.41 -25.64 1.28
C LYS A 143 -11.82 -25.08 1.05
N ALA A 144 -12.14 -23.93 1.64
CA ALA A 144 -13.41 -23.22 1.45
C ALA A 144 -13.43 -22.36 0.18
N GLY A 145 -12.30 -22.21 -0.53
CA GLY A 145 -12.16 -21.37 -1.72
C GLY A 145 -12.07 -19.87 -1.44
N VAL A 146 -11.83 -19.50 -0.18
CA VAL A 146 -11.59 -18.11 0.22
C VAL A 146 -10.21 -17.69 -0.25
N VAL A 147 -10.12 -16.53 -0.88
CA VAL A 147 -8.85 -15.92 -1.30
C VAL A 147 -8.58 -14.72 -0.41
N PHE A 148 -7.41 -14.70 0.23
CA PHE A 148 -6.90 -13.53 0.94
C PHE A 148 -5.41 -13.36 0.69
N MET A 149 -5.04 -12.33 -0.09
CA MET A 149 -3.66 -12.05 -0.46
C MET A 149 -3.47 -10.56 -0.83
N ASP A 150 -2.25 -10.18 -1.20
CA ASP A 150 -2.01 -8.85 -1.76
C ASP A 150 -2.64 -8.70 -3.16
N MET A 151 -2.94 -7.46 -3.53
CA MET A 151 -3.61 -7.15 -4.80
C MET A 151 -2.78 -7.54 -6.04
N ASP A 152 -1.45 -7.52 -5.95
CA ASP A 152 -0.59 -7.86 -7.09
C ASP A 152 -0.65 -9.37 -7.37
N SER A 153 -0.59 -10.18 -6.32
CA SER A 153 -0.79 -11.63 -6.41
C SER A 153 -2.22 -11.96 -6.82
N GLY A 154 -3.22 -11.27 -6.27
CA GLY A 154 -4.63 -11.43 -6.68
C GLY A 154 -4.84 -11.20 -8.17
N LEU A 155 -4.24 -10.13 -8.74
CA LEU A 155 -4.33 -9.84 -10.17
C LEU A 155 -3.66 -10.93 -11.04
N ARG A 156 -2.52 -11.48 -10.62
CA ARG A 156 -1.80 -12.49 -11.40
C ARG A 156 -2.40 -13.89 -11.28
N GLU A 157 -2.82 -14.28 -10.09
CA GLU A 157 -3.25 -15.65 -9.78
C GLU A 157 -4.77 -15.84 -9.94
N HIS A 158 -5.55 -14.76 -9.78
CA HIS A 158 -7.02 -14.73 -9.86
C HIS A 158 -7.50 -13.63 -10.82
N GLU A 159 -6.89 -13.56 -12.01
CA GLU A 159 -7.15 -12.53 -13.02
C GLU A 159 -8.65 -12.45 -13.39
N ASP A 160 -9.33 -13.59 -13.48
CA ASP A 160 -10.76 -13.68 -13.81
C ASP A 160 -11.64 -12.96 -12.79
N LEU A 161 -11.41 -13.22 -11.50
CA LEU A 161 -12.12 -12.57 -10.40
C LEU A 161 -11.77 -11.09 -10.35
N VAL A 162 -10.49 -10.74 -10.46
CA VAL A 162 -10.06 -9.34 -10.44
C VAL A 162 -10.67 -8.59 -11.61
N ARG A 163 -10.68 -9.16 -12.82
CA ARG A 163 -11.26 -8.53 -14.00
C ARG A 163 -12.77 -8.37 -13.91
N GLU A 164 -13.46 -9.28 -13.23
CA GLU A 164 -14.91 -9.19 -13.00
C GLU A 164 -15.27 -8.04 -12.04
N TYR A 165 -14.51 -7.85 -10.96
CA TYR A 165 -14.88 -6.93 -9.87
C TYR A 165 -14.12 -5.60 -9.85
N PHE A 166 -12.91 -5.54 -10.38
CA PHE A 166 -12.05 -4.36 -10.28
C PHE A 166 -12.66 -3.14 -10.99
N GLY A 167 -12.74 -2.02 -10.28
CA GLY A 167 -13.30 -0.77 -10.82
C GLY A 167 -14.83 -0.74 -10.98
N THR A 168 -15.56 -1.76 -10.52
CA THR A 168 -17.03 -1.80 -10.68
C THR A 168 -17.77 -0.84 -9.73
N ILE A 169 -17.32 -0.71 -8.49
CA ILE A 169 -17.90 0.19 -7.48
C ILE A 169 -17.28 1.58 -7.54
N ILE A 170 -15.96 1.66 -7.72
CA ILE A 170 -15.22 2.91 -7.91
C ILE A 170 -14.55 2.84 -9.29
N PRO A 171 -15.22 3.32 -10.34
CA PRO A 171 -14.64 3.41 -11.67
C PRO A 171 -13.42 4.34 -11.73
N ALA A 172 -12.52 4.07 -12.68
CA ALA A 172 -11.37 4.94 -12.97
C ALA A 172 -11.76 6.37 -13.37
N ASP A 173 -13.01 6.61 -13.77
CA ASP A 173 -13.52 7.93 -14.14
C ASP A 173 -14.45 8.56 -13.10
N ASP A 174 -14.58 7.98 -11.90
CA ASP A 174 -15.41 8.53 -10.82
C ASP A 174 -14.99 9.96 -10.45
N ASN A 175 -13.72 10.16 -10.10
CA ASN A 175 -13.16 11.48 -9.77
C ASN A 175 -11.65 11.54 -10.11
N LYS A 176 -11.02 12.72 -9.93
CA LYS A 176 -9.60 12.91 -10.26
C LYS A 176 -8.69 11.97 -9.48
N PHE A 177 -8.94 11.77 -8.19
CA PHE A 177 -8.09 10.94 -7.34
C PHE A 177 -8.34 9.45 -7.48
N SER A 178 -9.56 9.03 -7.79
CA SER A 178 -9.82 7.63 -8.17
C SER A 178 -9.18 7.28 -9.51
N ALA A 179 -9.15 8.22 -10.46
CA ALA A 179 -8.40 8.10 -11.71
C ALA A 179 -6.89 7.98 -11.46
N LEU A 180 -6.35 8.85 -10.60
CA LEU A 180 -4.95 8.78 -10.18
C LEU A 180 -4.62 7.43 -9.54
N ASN A 181 -5.38 7.01 -8.53
CA ASN A 181 -5.20 5.72 -7.87
C ASN A 181 -5.28 4.55 -8.85
N SER A 182 -6.27 4.55 -9.74
CA SER A 182 -6.43 3.51 -10.78
C SER A 182 -5.24 3.46 -11.74
N ALA A 183 -4.59 4.59 -12.03
CA ALA A 183 -3.41 4.65 -12.89
C ALA A 183 -2.15 4.08 -12.22
N VAL A 184 -1.94 4.36 -10.93
CA VAL A 184 -0.64 4.14 -10.26
C VAL A 184 -0.68 3.33 -8.97
N TRP A 185 -1.78 2.62 -8.65
CA TRP A 185 -1.85 1.78 -7.45
C TRP A 185 -0.65 0.84 -7.33
N SER A 186 -0.01 0.90 -6.17
CA SER A 186 1.28 0.26 -5.86
C SER A 186 1.13 -0.99 -5.00
N GLY A 187 -0.04 -1.21 -4.41
CA GLY A 187 -0.38 -2.39 -3.62
C GLY A 187 -1.84 -2.36 -3.16
N GLY A 188 -2.19 -3.24 -2.24
CA GLY A 188 -3.55 -3.38 -1.71
C GLY A 188 -3.79 -4.79 -1.21
N SER A 189 -5.01 -5.07 -0.76
CA SER A 189 -5.46 -6.41 -0.39
C SER A 189 -6.55 -6.88 -1.34
N PHE A 190 -6.46 -8.14 -1.77
CA PHE A 190 -7.50 -8.82 -2.52
C PHE A 190 -8.15 -9.88 -1.63
N VAL A 191 -9.47 -9.77 -1.47
CA VAL A 191 -10.28 -10.68 -0.68
C VAL A 191 -11.45 -11.15 -1.53
N TYR A 192 -11.61 -12.46 -1.65
CA TYR A 192 -12.78 -13.08 -2.28
C TYR A 192 -13.34 -14.18 -1.37
N VAL A 193 -14.64 -14.12 -1.10
CA VAL A 193 -15.37 -15.12 -0.32
C VAL A 193 -16.44 -15.74 -1.22
N PRO A 194 -16.34 -17.04 -1.54
CA PRO A 194 -17.30 -17.67 -2.43
C PRO A 194 -18.74 -17.62 -1.89
N PRO A 195 -19.75 -17.64 -2.78
CA PRO A 195 -21.15 -17.67 -2.37
C PRO A 195 -21.44 -18.83 -1.41
N GLY A 196 -22.08 -18.52 -0.28
CA GLY A 196 -22.45 -19.51 0.73
C GLY A 196 -21.35 -19.87 1.74
N VAL A 197 -20.14 -19.31 1.61
CA VAL A 197 -19.07 -19.45 2.60
C VAL A 197 -19.26 -18.41 3.71
N HIS A 198 -19.13 -18.85 4.96
CA HIS A 198 -19.11 -17.99 6.14
C HIS A 198 -17.75 -18.08 6.82
N ILE A 199 -17.20 -16.93 7.20
CA ILE A 199 -15.91 -16.84 7.89
C ILE A 199 -16.19 -16.28 9.29
N ASP A 200 -15.93 -17.09 10.32
CA ASP A 200 -16.19 -16.73 11.72
C ASP A 200 -15.08 -15.84 12.33
N ILE A 201 -13.91 -15.80 11.69
CA ILE A 201 -12.72 -15.07 12.15
C ILE A 201 -12.55 -13.82 11.29
N PRO A 202 -12.41 -12.63 11.89
CA PRO A 202 -12.25 -11.40 11.11
C PRO A 202 -10.92 -11.39 10.34
N LEU A 203 -11.00 -11.04 9.06
CA LEU A 203 -9.82 -10.73 8.24
C LEU A 203 -9.35 -9.31 8.57
N GLN A 204 -8.08 -9.16 8.92
CA GLN A 204 -7.47 -7.85 9.20
C GLN A 204 -6.28 -7.62 8.27
N ALA A 205 -6.24 -6.45 7.63
CA ALA A 205 -5.12 -6.00 6.82
C ALA A 205 -4.50 -4.73 7.44
N TYR A 206 -3.18 -4.70 7.55
CA TYR A 206 -2.43 -3.55 8.06
C TYR A 206 -1.60 -2.93 6.94
N PHE A 207 -1.70 -1.62 6.76
CA PHE A 207 -0.93 -0.85 5.77
C PHE A 207 -0.02 0.15 6.48
N ARG A 208 1.28 0.14 6.14
CA ARG A 208 2.27 1.10 6.64
C ARG A 208 2.83 1.91 5.47
N ILE A 209 2.77 3.23 5.57
CA ILE A 209 3.38 4.17 4.62
C ILE A 209 4.62 4.75 5.31
N ASN A 210 5.81 4.51 4.76
CA ASN A 210 7.08 4.83 5.43
C ASN A 210 7.96 5.87 4.75
N ALA A 211 7.78 6.18 3.47
CA ALA A 211 8.65 7.15 2.83
C ALA A 211 7.96 8.50 2.61
N GLU A 212 8.73 9.56 2.85
CA GLU A 212 8.34 10.92 2.52
C GLU A 212 8.19 11.07 1.00
N ASN A 213 7.08 11.70 0.56
CA ASN A 213 6.73 11.91 -0.85
C ASN A 213 6.35 10.64 -1.65
N MET A 214 5.95 9.56 -0.97
CA MET A 214 5.16 8.47 -1.56
C MET A 214 3.66 8.81 -1.51
N GLY A 215 2.94 8.66 -2.62
CA GLY A 215 1.49 8.87 -2.69
C GLY A 215 0.90 8.57 -4.06
#